data_AF-A0A0B1SXU5-F1
#
_entry.id   AF-A0A0B1SXU5-F1
#
_cell.length_a   1.000
_cell.length_b   1.000
_cell.length_c   1.000
_cell.angle_alpha   90.00
_cell.angle_beta   90.00
_cell.angle_gamma   90.00
#
_symmetry.space_group_name_H-M   'P 1'
#
loop_
_entity.id
_entity.type
_entity.pdbx_description
1 polymer ?
#
loop_
_entity_poly.entity_id
_entity_poly.type
_entity_poly.pdbx_seq_one_letter_code
_entity_poly.pdbx_strand_id
1 'polypeptide(L)'
;MIYAEEDDALRMRWALVCSVPDASLVDRLSDFSSWFLNEVTKVAASVNIYARFEERPKVAMHVPVGNFEACAAAYEKIRINWPSVMFVLHILPEKNAPEYEWMRNL
;
A
#
# COMPACT_ATOMS: atom_id res chain seq x y z
N MET A 1 -2.76 -33.09 4.66
CA MET A 1 -3.16 -31.67 4.73
C MET A 1 -2.15 -30.88 3.94
N ILE A 2 -2.46 -30.59 2.68
CA ILE A 2 -1.62 -29.81 1.76
C ILE A 2 -2.57 -28.73 1.22
N TYR A 3 -2.72 -27.63 1.96
CA TYR A 3 -3.61 -26.53 1.55
C TYR A 3 -3.09 -25.14 1.94
N ALA A 4 -2.01 -25.04 2.72
CA ALA A 4 -1.52 -23.73 3.20
C ALA A 4 -0.56 -23.05 2.23
N GLU A 5 0.26 -23.79 1.47
CA GLU A 5 1.32 -23.21 0.62
C GLU A 5 0.81 -22.75 -0.75
N GLU A 6 -0.23 -23.37 -1.33
CA GLU A 6 -0.77 -22.96 -2.64
C GLU A 6 -1.49 -21.60 -2.60
N ASP A 7 -2.01 -21.20 -1.44
CA ASP A 7 -2.79 -19.97 -1.27
C ASP A 7 -1.90 -18.71 -1.18
N ASP A 8 -0.60 -18.87 -0.90
CA ASP A 8 0.36 -17.76 -0.85
C ASP A 8 0.69 -17.21 -2.25
N ALA A 9 0.65 -18.05 -3.29
CA ALA A 9 0.92 -17.62 -4.67
C ALA A 9 -0.13 -16.64 -5.22
N LEU A 10 -1.34 -16.65 -4.66
CA LEU A 10 -2.47 -15.80 -5.07
C LEU A 10 -2.56 -14.50 -4.26
N ARG A 11 -1.71 -14.30 -3.24
CA ARG A 11 -1.73 -13.08 -2.44
C ARG A 11 -1.19 -11.91 -3.24
N MET A 12 -1.95 -10.81 -3.20
CA MET A 12 -1.60 -9.56 -3.83
C MET A 12 -0.40 -8.95 -3.13
N ARG A 13 0.71 -8.86 -3.86
CA ARG A 13 1.91 -8.15 -3.44
C ARG A 13 1.64 -6.67 -3.47
N TRP A 14 2.01 -5.99 -2.40
CA TRP A 14 1.71 -4.58 -2.25
C TRP A 14 2.89 -3.80 -1.67
N ALA A 15 2.84 -2.48 -1.83
CA ALA A 15 3.78 -1.53 -1.25
C ALA A 15 3.04 -0.41 -0.52
N LEU A 16 3.74 0.25 0.40
CA LEU A 16 3.24 1.37 1.17
C LEU A 16 3.97 2.66 0.80
N VAL A 17 3.22 3.73 0.57
CA VAL A 17 3.73 5.10 0.49
C VAL A 17 3.03 5.92 1.56
N CYS A 18 3.79 6.74 2.29
CA CYS A 18 3.27 7.62 3.33
C CYS A 18 3.68 9.06 3.04
N SER A 19 2.70 9.89 2.67
CA SER A 19 2.85 11.34 2.62
C SER A 19 2.41 11.94 3.95
N VAL A 20 3.27 11.82 4.97
CA VAL A 20 2.98 12.31 6.33
C VAL A 20 4.07 13.27 6.79
N PRO A 21 3.79 14.24 7.67
CA PRO A 21 4.81 15.21 8.11
C PRO A 21 6.00 14.57 8.82
N ASP A 22 5.77 13.49 9.57
CA ASP A 22 6.78 12.82 10.39
C ASP A 22 7.14 11.44 9.79
N ALA A 23 8.37 11.35 9.26
CA ALA A 23 8.90 10.11 8.68
C ALA A 23 9.08 8.98 9.71
N SER A 24 9.18 9.30 11.02
CA SER A 24 9.28 8.28 12.06
C SER A 24 7.99 7.45 12.23
N LEU A 25 6.88 7.92 11.68
CA LEU A 25 5.60 7.22 11.72
C LEU A 25 5.50 6.07 10.73
N VAL A 26 6.42 5.93 9.76
CA VAL A 26 6.31 4.95 8.67
C VAL A 26 6.18 3.51 9.19
N ASP A 27 6.96 3.12 10.20
CA ASP A 27 6.87 1.76 10.76
C ASP A 27 5.50 1.50 11.38
N ARG A 28 5.00 2.45 12.17
CA ARG A 28 3.67 2.39 12.77
C ARG A 28 2.57 2.36 11.69
N LEU A 29 2.73 3.14 10.63
CA LEU A 29 1.80 3.19 9.51
C LEU A 29 1.86 1.92 8.66
N SER A 30 3.00 1.24 8.61
CA SER A 30 3.16 -0.09 8.00
C SER A 30 2.36 -1.13 8.78
N ASP A 31 2.48 -1.16 10.11
CA ASP A 31 1.69 -2.07 10.95
C ASP A 31 0.18 -1.79 10.81
N PHE A 32 -0.21 -0.52 10.83
CA PHE A 32 -1.58 -0.10 10.57
C PHE A 32 -2.07 -0.58 9.20
N SER A 33 -1.25 -0.46 8.17
CA SER A 33 -1.60 -0.85 6.80
C SER A 33 -1.82 -2.35 6.65
N SER A 34 -0.96 -3.16 7.27
CA SER A 34 -1.13 -4.61 7.33
C SER A 34 -2.43 -5.00 8.04
N TRP A 35 -2.72 -4.38 9.18
CA TRP A 35 -4.00 -4.58 9.87
C TRP A 35 -5.19 -4.16 8.99
N PHE A 36 -5.12 -2.98 8.38
CA PHE A 36 -6.18 -2.41 7.56
C PHE A 36 -6.51 -3.32 6.37
N LEU A 37 -5.49 -3.79 5.62
CA LEU A 37 -5.70 -4.68 4.49
C LEU A 37 -6.24 -6.05 4.92
N ASN A 38 -5.87 -6.55 6.10
CA ASN A 38 -6.47 -7.75 6.67
C ASN A 38 -7.97 -7.56 6.99
N GLU A 39 -8.37 -6.40 7.52
CA GLU A 39 -9.79 -6.09 7.72
C GLU A 39 -10.53 -5.93 6.37
N VAL A 40 -9.90 -5.29 5.38
CA VAL A 40 -10.45 -5.20 4.01
C VAL A 40 -10.67 -6.59 3.42
N THR A 41 -9.73 -7.53 3.59
CA THR A 41 -9.89 -8.93 3.14
C THR A 41 -11.12 -9.59 3.77
N LYS A 42 -11.37 -9.39 5.07
CA LYS A 42 -12.54 -9.95 5.75
C LYS A 42 -13.85 -9.36 5.20
N VAL A 43 -13.88 -8.04 5.01
CA VAL A 43 -15.06 -7.37 4.43
C VAL A 43 -15.28 -7.79 2.98
N ALA A 44 -14.24 -7.85 2.16
CA ALA A 44 -14.32 -8.31 0.77
C ALA A 44 -14.86 -9.75 0.66
N ALA A 45 -14.43 -10.65 1.54
CA ALA A 45 -14.94 -12.02 1.59
C ALA A 45 -16.45 -12.06 1.88
N SER A 46 -16.96 -11.15 2.72
CA SER A 46 -18.41 -11.08 3.02
C SER A 46 -19.27 -10.71 1.79
N VAL A 47 -18.67 -10.14 0.75
CA VAL A 47 -19.31 -9.78 -0.52
C VAL A 47 -18.80 -10.61 -1.70
N ASN A 48 -18.21 -11.78 -1.45
CA ASN A 48 -17.64 -12.71 -2.45
C ASN A 48 -16.56 -12.11 -3.35
N ILE A 49 -15.83 -11.10 -2.88
CA ILE A 49 -14.67 -10.55 -3.57
C ILE A 49 -13.40 -11.21 -3.02
N TYR A 50 -12.60 -11.81 -3.91
CA TYR A 50 -11.27 -12.32 -3.55
C TYR A 50 -10.25 -11.19 -3.54
N ALA A 51 -10.03 -10.58 -2.38
CA ALA A 51 -9.00 -9.59 -2.14
C ALA A 51 -8.12 -10.05 -0.98
N ARG A 52 -7.07 -10.83 -1.27
CA ARG A 52 -6.08 -11.28 -0.29
C ARG A 52 -4.76 -10.60 -0.56
N PHE A 53 -4.19 -9.99 0.47
CA PHE A 53 -2.91 -9.29 0.40
C PHE A 53 -1.84 -10.12 1.12
N GLU A 54 -0.58 -9.94 0.74
CA GLU A 54 0.52 -10.43 1.57
C GLU A 54 0.51 -9.76 2.96
N GLU A 55 1.03 -10.46 3.97
CA GLU A 55 0.99 -9.98 5.36
C GLU A 55 1.69 -8.63 5.57
N ARG A 56 2.74 -8.35 4.80
CA ARG A 56 3.57 -7.13 4.91
C ARG A 56 3.81 -6.50 3.54
N PRO A 57 3.99 -5.17 3.49
CA PRO A 57 4.37 -4.53 2.24
C PRO A 57 5.77 -4.99 1.81
N LYS A 58 6.01 -5.06 0.50
CA LYS A 58 7.34 -5.31 -0.05
C LYS A 58 8.32 -4.18 0.27
N VAL A 59 7.80 -2.96 0.40
CA VAL A 59 8.54 -1.76 0.78
C VAL A 59 7.58 -0.73 1.36
N ALA A 60 8.06 0.04 2.32
CA ALA A 60 7.40 1.25 2.81
C ALA A 60 8.28 2.47 2.51
N MET A 61 7.69 3.53 1.96
CA MET A 61 8.41 4.76 1.60
C MET A 61 7.75 5.98 2.22
N HIS A 62 8.56 6.85 2.82
CA HIS A 62 8.13 8.20 3.19
C HIS A 62 8.28 9.13 1.99
N VAL A 63 7.30 10.01 1.82
CA VAL A 63 7.35 11.12 0.86
C VAL A 63 7.01 12.42 1.60
N PRO A 64 7.76 13.51 1.41
CA PRO A 64 7.40 14.80 1.98
C PRO A 64 6.04 15.27 1.47
N VAL A 65 5.21 15.78 2.38
CA VAL A 65 3.89 16.36 2.06
C VAL A 65 4.03 17.50 1.04
N GLY A 66 3.16 17.52 0.04
CA GLY A 66 3.15 18.49 -1.05
C GLY A 66 4.23 18.27 -2.11
N ASN A 67 5.08 17.24 -1.99
CA ASN A 67 6.13 16.96 -2.96
C ASN A 67 5.67 15.90 -3.98
N PHE A 68 5.01 16.37 -5.05
CA PHE A 68 4.47 15.52 -6.12
C PHE A 68 5.56 14.81 -6.93
N GLU A 69 6.71 15.45 -7.14
CA GLU A 69 7.84 14.82 -7.82
C GLU A 69 8.39 13.64 -7.01
N ALA A 70 8.49 13.79 -5.69
CA ALA A 70 8.90 12.72 -4.80
C ALA A 70 7.84 11.59 -4.76
N CYS A 71 6.55 11.90 -4.86
CA CYS A 71 5.49 10.89 -5.00
C CYS A 71 5.69 10.07 -6.29
N ALA A 72 5.86 10.74 -7.43
CA ALA A 72 6.08 10.08 -8.72
C ALA A 72 7.36 9.23 -8.71
N ALA A 73 8.45 9.76 -8.14
CA ALA A 73 9.70 9.03 -8.00
C ALA A 73 9.56 7.79 -7.10
N ALA A 74 8.76 7.86 -6.03
CA ALA A 74 8.48 6.71 -5.17
C ALA A 74 7.75 5.61 -5.94
N TYR A 75 6.72 5.95 -6.72
CA TYR A 75 6.01 4.98 -7.56
C TYR A 75 6.89 4.35 -8.63
N GLU A 76 7.70 5.16 -9.31
CA GLU A 76 8.64 4.67 -10.31
C GLU A 76 9.68 3.74 -9.69
N LYS A 77 10.18 4.09 -8.49
CA LYS A 77 11.10 3.25 -7.72
C LYS A 77 10.44 1.92 -7.32
N ILE A 78 9.17 1.94 -6.94
CA ILE A 78 8.40 0.72 -6.66
C ILE A 78 8.29 -0.15 -7.92
N ARG A 79 7.90 0.45 -9.05
CA ARG A 79 7.73 -0.22 -10.33
C ARG A 79 9.01 -0.91 -10.81
N ILE A 80 10.16 -0.26 -10.67
CA ILE A 80 11.45 -0.77 -11.12
C ILE A 80 11.98 -1.87 -10.19
N ASN A 81 12.00 -1.63 -8.88
CA ASN A 81 12.72 -2.51 -7.94
C ASN A 81 11.84 -3.65 -7.39
N TRP A 82 10.52 -3.48 -7.39
CA TRP A 82 9.55 -4.49 -6.97
C TRP A 82 8.46 -4.68 -8.04
N PRO A 83 8.82 -5.13 -9.27
CA PRO A 83 7.90 -5.21 -10.40
C PRO A 83 6.73 -6.18 -10.20
N SER A 84 6.78 -7.00 -9.14
CA SER A 84 5.70 -7.92 -8.77
C SER A 84 4.63 -7.28 -7.88
N VAL A 85 4.82 -6.04 -7.42
CA VAL A 85 3.81 -5.27 -6.68
C VAL A 85 2.62 -4.96 -7.60
N MET A 86 1.42 -5.35 -7.17
CA MET A 86 0.16 -5.13 -7.91
C MET A 86 -0.70 -4.02 -7.29
N PHE A 87 -0.42 -3.64 -6.05
CA PHE A 87 -1.21 -2.65 -5.31
C PHE A 87 -0.30 -1.73 -4.49
N VAL A 88 -0.59 -0.44 -4.50
CA VAL A 88 0.09 0.53 -3.64
C VAL A 88 -0.93 1.16 -2.73
N LEU A 89 -0.75 0.99 -1.42
CA LEU A 89 -1.49 1.72 -0.41
C LEU A 89 -0.77 3.04 -0.16
N HIS A 90 -1.43 4.17 -0.43
CA HIS A 90 -0.88 5.49 -0.13
C HIS A 90 -1.66 6.14 1.01
N ILE A 91 -0.97 6.36 2.14
CA ILE A 91 -1.50 7.12 3.27
C ILE A 91 -1.20 8.60 3.07
N LEU A 92 -2.27 9.39 3.07
CA LEU A 92 -2.25 10.84 2.87
C LEU A 92 -2.28 11.58 4.21
N PRO A 93 -1.80 12.85 4.24
CA PRO A 93 -1.69 13.59 5.50
C PRO A 93 -3.06 13.98 6.06
N GLU A 94 -4.04 14.18 5.17
CA GLU A 94 -5.39 14.58 5.53
C GLU A 94 -6.42 14.18 4.46
N LYS A 95 -7.71 14.35 4.79
CA LYS A 95 -8.79 14.14 3.84
C LYS A 95 -8.77 15.24 2.78
N ASN A 96 -8.99 14.86 1.51
CA ASN A 96 -8.95 15.76 0.35
C ASN A 96 -7.59 16.46 0.19
N ALA A 97 -6.51 15.82 0.64
CA ALA A 97 -5.16 16.36 0.46
C ALA A 97 -4.87 16.59 -1.05
N PRO A 98 -4.11 17.63 -1.43
CA PRO A 98 -3.79 17.94 -2.82
C PRO A 98 -3.18 16.75 -3.59
N GLU A 99 -2.42 15.90 -2.90
CA GLU A 99 -1.85 14.66 -3.43
C GLU A 99 -2.94 13.73 -3.99
N TYR A 100 -4.12 13.69 -3.38
CA TYR A 100 -5.23 12.86 -3.83
C TYR A 100 -5.76 13.29 -5.20
N GLU A 101 -6.02 14.60 -5.36
CA GLU A 101 -6.49 15.17 -6.62
C GLU A 101 -5.40 15.06 -7.69
N TRP A 102 -4.14 15.27 -7.32
CA TRP A 102 -3.02 15.06 -8.23
C TRP A 102 -2.93 13.59 -8.70
N MET A 103 -3.03 12.61 -7.80
CA MET A 103 -3.00 11.18 -8.13
C MET A 103 -4.16 10.74 -9.02
N ARG A 104 -5.32 11.38 -8.94
CA ARG A 104 -6.46 11.08 -9.82
C ARG A 104 -6.27 11.54 -11.26
N ASN A 105 -5.34 12.47 -11.49
CA ASN A 105 -5.05 13.06 -12.79
C ASN A 105 -3.77 12.50 -13.45
N LEU A 106 -3.18 11.47 -12.85
CA LEU A 106 -1.96 10.78 -13.28
C LEU A 106 -2.21 9.73 -14.35
#